data_AF-A0A7X1B4P6-F1
#
_entry.id   AF-A0A7X1B4P6-F1
#
_cell.length_a   1.000
_cell.length_b   1.000
_cell.length_c   1.000
_cell.angle_alpha   90.00
_cell.angle_beta   90.00
_cell.angle_gamma   90.00
#
_symmetry.space_group_name_H-M   'P 1'
#
loop_
_entity.id
_entity.type
_entity.pdbx_description
1 polymer ?
#
loop_
_entity_poly.entity_id
_entity_poly.type
_entity_poly.pdbx_seq_one_letter_code
_entity_poly.pdbx_strand_id
1 'polypeptide(L)'
;MRRRNSLRGKKSGFTLVEILLVLGLIALLMGVVVVNVDGIFGGQQEEMTKMKINESLSAPLFKYKTDTGNYPTTEQGLQALLTKPSNDRGRWRGPYVKSEESLLDAWNQELKYRFPGTQNPGSYDLYSLGADGTESGDDIGNW
;
A
#
# COMPACT_ATOMS: atom_id res chain seq x y z
N MET A 1 -1.11 -76.31 -21.96
CA MET A 1 -1.78 -74.98 -22.05
C MET A 1 -2.11 -74.49 -20.63
N ARG A 2 -1.51 -73.39 -20.15
CA ARG A 2 -1.78 -72.79 -18.83
C ARG A 2 -2.48 -71.43 -19.03
N ARG A 3 -3.75 -71.31 -18.62
CA ARG A 3 -4.49 -70.03 -18.63
C ARG A 3 -4.10 -69.19 -17.41
N ARG A 4 -3.60 -67.96 -17.62
CA ARG A 4 -3.42 -66.94 -16.58
C ARG A 4 -4.77 -66.23 -16.35
N ASN A 5 -5.32 -66.32 -15.15
CA ASN A 5 -6.44 -65.48 -14.73
C ASN A 5 -5.91 -64.09 -14.37
N SER A 6 -6.38 -63.04 -15.07
CA SER A 6 -6.14 -61.66 -14.65
C SER A 6 -7.14 -61.28 -13.57
N LEU A 7 -6.64 -60.89 -12.40
CA LEU A 7 -7.46 -60.33 -11.34
C LEU A 7 -7.85 -58.90 -11.74
N ARG A 8 -9.08 -58.76 -12.24
CA ARG A 8 -9.67 -57.47 -12.58
C ARG A 8 -9.97 -56.73 -11.27
N GLY A 9 -9.17 -55.71 -10.96
CA GLY A 9 -9.41 -54.84 -9.80
C GLY A 9 -10.82 -54.25 -9.86
N LYS A 10 -11.60 -54.44 -8.79
CA LYS A 10 -12.93 -53.81 -8.66
C LYS A 10 -12.73 -52.30 -8.61
N LYS A 11 -13.26 -51.59 -9.61
CA LYS A 11 -13.40 -50.13 -9.54
C LYS A 11 -14.47 -49.82 -8.49
N SER A 12 -14.06 -49.21 -7.38
CA SER A 12 -15.00 -48.67 -6.39
C SER A 12 -15.60 -47.39 -6.98
N GLY A 13 -16.93 -47.34 -7.09
CA GLY A 13 -17.67 -46.11 -7.37
C GLY A 13 -17.92 -45.35 -6.08
N PHE A 14 -18.15 -44.04 -6.20
CA PHE A 14 -18.54 -43.20 -5.07
C PHE A 14 -19.90 -43.63 -4.51
N THR A 15 -20.03 -43.61 -3.19
CA THR A 15 -21.31 -43.89 -2.52
C THR A 15 -22.14 -42.62 -2.38
N LEU A 16 -23.47 -42.74 -2.33
CA LEU A 16 -24.35 -41.61 -2.07
C LEU A 16 -24.03 -40.91 -0.74
N VAL A 17 -23.62 -41.69 0.27
CA VAL A 17 -23.23 -41.18 1.60
C VAL A 17 -22.02 -40.26 1.49
N GLU A 18 -21.06 -40.59 0.64
CA GLU A 18 -19.83 -39.82 0.45
C GLU A 18 -20.10 -38.46 -0.20
N ILE A 19 -21.01 -38.42 -1.18
CA ILE A 19 -21.47 -37.16 -1.77
C ILE A 19 -22.24 -36.32 -0.75
N LEU A 20 -23.10 -36.93 0.08
CA LEU A 20 -23.82 -36.22 1.14
C LEU A 20 -22.87 -35.64 2.20
N LEU A 21 -21.83 -36.37 2.58
CA LEU A 21 -20.83 -35.93 3.56
C LEU A 21 -20.04 -34.73 3.02
N VAL A 22 -19.62 -34.78 1.76
CA VAL A 22 -18.90 -33.68 1.08
C VAL A 22 -19.78 -32.43 1.00
N LEU A 23 -21.05 -32.56 0.61
CA LEU A 23 -21.99 -31.44 0.54
C LEU A 23 -22.25 -30.84 1.93
N GLY A 24 -22.36 -31.68 2.97
CA GLY A 24 -22.50 -31.22 4.35
C GLY A 24 -21.28 -30.44 4.84
N LEU A 25 -20.07 -30.91 4.52
CA LEU A 25 -18.83 -30.21 4.85
C LEU A 25 -18.68 -28.88 4.08
N ILE A 26 -19.06 -28.83 2.80
CA ILE A 26 -19.06 -27.57 2.03
C ILE A 26 -20.05 -26.56 2.65
N ALA A 27 -21.26 -26.99 3.00
CA ALA A 27 -22.26 -26.13 3.63
C ALA A 27 -21.79 -25.58 4.99
N LEU A 28 -21.11 -26.41 5.79
CA LEU A 28 -20.50 -26.01 7.06
C LEU A 28 -19.40 -24.95 6.85
N LEU A 29 -18.48 -25.20 5.91
CA LEU A 29 -17.36 -24.30 5.63
C LEU A 29 -17.84 -22.95 5.10
N MET A 30 -18.88 -22.93 4.26
CA MET A 30 -19.45 -21.67 3.78
C MET A 30 -20.05 -20.81 4.89
N GLY A 31 -20.51 -21.40 5.99
CA GLY A 31 -21.05 -20.67 7.15
C GLY A 31 -19.98 -19.98 8.02
N VAL A 32 -18.71 -20.36 7.91
CA VAL A 32 -17.62 -19.87 8.77
C VAL A 32 -16.80 -18.75 8.10
N VAL A 33 -16.98 -18.53 6.79
CA VAL A 33 -16.22 -17.51 6.05
C VAL A 33 -16.92 -16.15 6.14
N VAL A 34 -16.78 -15.49 7.28
CA VAL A 34 -16.89 -14.03 7.38
C VAL A 34 -15.72 -13.55 8.22
N VAL A 35 -14.62 -13.19 7.55
CA VAL A 35 -13.45 -12.61 8.21
C VAL A 35 -13.55 -11.09 8.04
N ASN A 36 -14.03 -10.39 9.08
CA ASN A 36 -14.02 -8.93 9.13
C ASN A 36 -12.58 -8.47 9.39
N VAL A 37 -11.91 -7.96 8.36
CA VAL A 37 -10.51 -7.50 8.40
C VAL A 37 -10.36 -6.01 8.71
N ASP A 38 -11.45 -5.25 8.69
CA ASP A 38 -11.39 -3.78 8.68
C ASP A 38 -10.90 -3.15 10.00
N GLY A 39 -11.07 -3.84 11.14
CA GLY A 39 -10.76 -3.28 12.47
C GLY A 39 -9.33 -3.49 12.99
N ILE A 40 -8.53 -4.36 12.35
CA ILE A 40 -7.18 -4.70 12.84
C ILE A 40 -6.14 -3.69 12.35
N PHE A 41 -6.41 -2.98 11.26
CA PHE A 41 -5.41 -2.15 10.61
C PHE A 41 -5.40 -0.70 11.08
N GLY A 42 -6.50 -0.18 11.68
CA GLY A 42 -6.68 1.27 11.95
C GLY A 42 -5.46 1.96 12.59
N GLY A 43 -5.00 1.44 13.74
CA GLY A 43 -3.81 1.99 14.41
C GLY A 43 -2.48 1.66 13.71
N GLN A 44 -2.43 0.60 12.90
CA GLN A 44 -1.23 0.26 12.13
C GLN A 44 -1.05 1.19 10.92
N GLN A 45 -2.15 1.65 10.30
CA GLN A 45 -2.12 2.56 9.16
C GLN A 45 -1.63 3.95 9.55
N GLU A 46 -2.06 4.47 10.70
CA GLU A 46 -1.54 5.73 11.23
C GLU A 46 -0.03 5.65 11.45
N GLU A 47 0.44 4.59 12.10
CA GLU A 47 1.87 4.40 12.39
C GLU A 47 2.70 4.24 11.11
N MET A 48 2.22 3.42 10.15
CA MET A 48 2.87 3.29 8.84
C MET A 48 2.95 4.64 8.11
N THR A 49 1.90 5.46 8.20
CA THR A 49 1.86 6.79 7.58
C THR A 49 2.85 7.73 8.25
N LYS A 50 2.94 7.73 9.59
CA LYS A 50 3.95 8.50 10.35
C LYS A 50 5.38 8.12 9.95
N MET A 51 5.68 6.83 9.87
CA MET A 51 7.00 6.35 9.42
C MET A 51 7.28 6.79 7.98
N LYS A 52 6.28 6.72 7.10
CA LYS A 52 6.44 7.12 5.70
C LYS A 52 6.76 8.60 5.55
N ILE A 53 6.04 9.46 6.27
CA ILE A 53 6.23 10.91 6.26
C ILE A 53 7.57 11.30 6.87
N ASN A 54 7.90 10.77 8.05
CA ASN A 54 9.08 11.22 8.80
C ASN A 54 10.38 10.55 8.33
N GLU A 55 10.34 9.30 7.91
CA GLU A 55 11.55 8.52 7.60
C GLU A 55 11.70 8.26 6.10
N SER A 56 10.64 7.75 5.45
CA SER A 56 10.76 7.26 4.07
C SER A 56 10.88 8.38 3.04
N LEU A 57 10.14 9.49 3.22
CA LEU A 57 10.13 10.61 2.26
C LEU A 57 11.08 11.75 2.63
N SER A 58 11.55 11.81 3.87
CA SER A 58 12.50 12.84 4.31
C SER A 58 13.83 12.75 3.56
N ALA A 59 14.38 11.55 3.38
CA ALA A 59 15.62 11.33 2.64
C ALA A 59 15.51 11.66 1.14
N PRO A 60 14.49 11.20 0.38
CA PRO A 60 14.25 11.63 -1.00
C PRO A 60 14.12 13.14 -1.16
N LEU A 61 13.34 13.80 -0.31
CA LEU A 61 13.17 15.26 -0.35
C LEU A 61 14.48 16.00 -0.07
N PHE A 62 15.25 15.54 0.93
CA PHE A 62 16.56 16.09 1.22
C PHE A 62 17.53 15.90 0.05
N LYS A 63 17.49 14.74 -0.62
CA LYS A 63 18.34 14.47 -1.78
C LYS A 63 17.94 15.35 -2.98
N TYR A 64 16.65 15.52 -3.25
CA TYR A 64 16.16 16.46 -4.25
C TYR A 64 16.68 17.89 -3.98
N LYS A 65 16.59 18.35 -2.72
CA LYS A 65 17.11 19.66 -2.30
C LYS A 65 18.62 19.76 -2.52
N THR A 66 19.37 18.72 -2.22
CA THR A 66 20.82 18.70 -2.39
C THR A 66 21.22 18.81 -3.86
N ASP A 67 20.50 18.14 -4.76
CA ASP A 67 20.80 18.16 -6.19
C ASP A 67 20.34 19.45 -6.89
N THR A 68 19.12 19.90 -6.60
CA THR A 68 18.50 21.04 -7.30
C THR A 68 18.75 22.39 -6.64
N GLY A 69 19.05 22.36 -5.34
CA GLY A 69 19.31 23.52 -4.47
C GLY A 69 18.12 23.90 -3.57
N ASN A 70 16.91 23.40 -3.83
CA ASN A 70 15.71 23.69 -3.04
C ASN A 70 14.77 22.48 -3.03
N TYR A 71 13.83 22.41 -2.07
CA TYR A 71 12.75 21.44 -2.13
C TYR A 71 11.82 21.72 -3.34
N PRO A 72 11.06 20.71 -3.82
CA PRO A 72 10.06 20.93 -4.86
C PRO A 72 9.10 22.07 -4.49
N THR A 73 8.68 22.89 -5.44
CA THR A 73 7.63 23.89 -5.18
C THR A 73 6.28 23.20 -4.98
N THR A 74 5.31 23.89 -4.37
CA THR A 74 3.94 23.36 -4.22
C THR A 74 3.31 23.00 -5.58
N GLU A 75 3.62 23.74 -6.65
CA GLU A 75 3.15 23.44 -8.01
C GLU A 75 3.79 22.17 -8.61
N GLN A 76 5.06 21.92 -8.27
CA GLN A 76 5.76 20.71 -8.69
C GLN A 76 5.31 19.49 -7.87
N GLY A 77 4.99 19.70 -6.60
CA GLY A 77 4.54 18.69 -5.67
C GLY A 77 5.54 17.55 -5.43
N LEU A 78 5.04 16.47 -4.84
CA LEU A 78 5.80 15.23 -4.65
C LEU A 78 6.13 14.52 -5.97
N GLN A 79 5.40 14.83 -7.05
CA GLN A 79 5.65 14.26 -8.37
C GLN A 79 7.06 14.57 -8.88
N ALA A 80 7.66 15.69 -8.45
CA ALA A 80 9.04 16.03 -8.75
C ALA A 80 10.07 15.02 -8.23
N LEU A 81 9.69 14.19 -7.25
CA LEU A 81 10.52 13.09 -6.75
C LEU A 81 10.53 11.91 -7.72
N LEU A 82 9.47 11.70 -8.49
CA LEU A 82 9.34 10.58 -9.41
C LEU A 82 9.70 10.98 -10.85
N THR A 83 9.23 12.14 -11.30
CA THR A 83 9.39 12.62 -12.67
C THR A 83 10.13 13.95 -12.69
N LYS A 84 11.00 14.12 -13.69
CA LYS A 84 11.75 15.36 -13.91
C LYS A 84 10.77 16.54 -14.14
N PRO A 85 10.85 17.63 -13.35
CA PRO A 85 10.04 18.83 -13.59
C PRO A 85 10.40 19.52 -14.90
N SER A 86 9.41 20.08 -15.61
CA SER A 86 9.60 20.76 -16.90
C SER A 86 10.48 22.01 -16.82
N ASN A 87 10.52 22.65 -15.65
CA ASN A 87 11.33 23.84 -15.37
C ASN A 87 12.73 23.51 -14.80
N ASP A 88 13.12 22.24 -14.76
CA ASP A 88 14.46 21.85 -14.31
C ASP A 88 15.54 22.41 -15.25
N ARG A 89 16.60 22.97 -14.65
CA ARG A 89 17.74 23.57 -15.36
C ARG A 89 18.91 22.60 -15.53
N GLY A 90 18.63 21.29 -15.61
CA GLY A 90 19.64 20.23 -15.73
C GLY A 90 20.26 19.79 -14.40
N ARG A 91 19.62 20.12 -13.27
CA ARG A 91 20.12 19.75 -11.93
C ARG A 91 19.49 18.48 -11.37
N TRP A 92 18.29 18.15 -11.82
CA TRP A 92 17.57 16.95 -11.39
C TRP A 92 18.34 15.65 -11.71
N ARG A 93 18.53 14.79 -10.70
CA ARG A 93 19.23 13.49 -10.79
C ARG A 93 18.37 12.30 -10.36
N GLY A 94 17.05 12.50 -10.30
CA GLY A 94 16.13 11.46 -9.90
C GLY A 94 16.02 10.31 -10.92
N PRO A 95 15.06 9.39 -10.70
CA PRO A 95 14.01 9.45 -9.69
C PRO A 95 14.55 9.29 -8.26
N TYR A 96 13.95 10.01 -7.32
CA TYR A 96 14.26 10.02 -5.89
C TYR A 96 13.44 9.01 -5.09
N VAL A 97 12.30 8.57 -5.65
CA VAL A 97 11.44 7.51 -5.12
C VAL A 97 11.27 6.40 -6.15
N LYS A 98 10.88 5.20 -5.70
CA LYS A 98 10.83 4.00 -6.56
C LYS A 98 9.57 3.92 -7.42
N SER A 99 8.44 4.40 -6.91
CA SER A 99 7.12 4.24 -7.50
C SER A 99 6.17 5.33 -7.05
N GLU A 100 5.05 5.49 -7.76
CA GLU A 100 3.96 6.39 -7.38
C GLU A 100 3.30 5.98 -6.06
N GLU A 101 3.24 4.68 -5.76
CA GLU A 101 2.79 4.14 -4.47
C GLU A 101 3.63 4.68 -3.28
N SER A 102 4.88 5.10 -3.54
CA SER A 102 5.72 5.72 -2.51
C SER A 102 5.20 7.09 -2.07
N LEU A 103 4.28 7.69 -2.82
CA LEU A 103 3.69 9.01 -2.57
C LEU A 103 2.28 8.94 -1.97
N LEU A 104 1.75 7.73 -1.78
CA LEU A 104 0.44 7.50 -1.15
C LEU A 104 0.58 7.23 0.35
N ASP A 105 -0.45 7.44 1.15
CA ASP A 105 -0.49 7.01 2.54
C ASP A 105 -0.99 5.56 2.69
N ALA A 106 -1.21 5.11 3.93
CA ALA A 106 -1.68 3.76 4.23
C ALA A 106 -3.16 3.50 3.85
N TRP A 107 -3.93 4.56 3.56
CA TRP A 107 -5.29 4.50 3.01
C TRP A 107 -5.32 4.66 1.49
N ASN A 108 -4.13 4.61 0.86
CA ASN A 108 -3.95 4.76 -0.58
C ASN A 108 -4.43 6.14 -1.10
N GLN A 109 -4.38 7.15 -0.24
CA GLN A 109 -4.65 8.55 -0.58
C GLN A 109 -3.35 9.30 -0.86
N GLU A 110 -3.41 10.34 -1.69
CA GLU A 110 -2.24 11.16 -2.00
C GLU A 110 -1.79 11.98 -0.79
N LEU A 111 -0.51 11.90 -0.46
CA LEU A 111 0.11 12.77 0.54
C LEU A 111 0.06 14.23 0.08
N LYS A 112 -0.30 15.11 1.01
CA LYS A 112 -0.30 16.55 0.80
C LYS A 112 1.08 17.11 1.08
N TYR A 113 1.49 18.04 0.23
CA TYR A 113 2.81 18.63 0.28
C TYR A 113 2.75 20.13 0.02
N ARG A 114 3.53 20.90 0.77
CA ARG A 114 3.64 22.35 0.61
C ARG A 114 5.05 22.83 0.88
N PHE A 115 5.56 23.70 0.01
CA PHE A 115 6.81 24.40 0.24
C PHE A 115 6.72 25.83 -0.32
N PRO A 116 6.98 26.88 0.50
CA PRO A 116 7.37 26.81 1.92
C PRO A 116 6.23 26.30 2.83
N GLY A 117 6.62 25.59 3.91
CA GLY A 117 5.69 25.05 4.89
C GLY A 117 4.96 26.14 5.67
N THR A 118 3.69 25.88 5.98
CA THR A 118 2.85 26.66 6.89
C THR A 118 3.09 26.24 8.34
N GLN A 119 3.13 24.93 8.60
CA GLN A 119 3.45 24.36 9.91
C GLN A 119 4.96 24.39 10.18
N ASN A 120 5.78 24.26 9.13
CA ASN A 120 7.24 24.32 9.20
C ASN A 120 7.82 25.51 8.39
N PRO A 121 7.88 26.74 8.95
CA PRO A 121 8.23 27.97 8.21
C PRO A 121 9.63 28.06 7.59
N GLY A 122 10.48 27.04 7.74
CA GLY A 122 11.82 26.96 7.12
C GLY A 122 12.05 25.71 6.27
N SER A 123 11.03 24.88 6.12
CA SER A 123 11.08 23.60 5.42
C SER A 123 9.80 23.38 4.61
N TYR A 124 9.51 22.13 4.28
CA TYR A 124 8.26 21.70 3.69
C TYR A 124 7.29 21.18 4.76
N ASP A 125 6.00 21.25 4.46
CA ASP A 125 4.99 20.43 5.13
C ASP A 125 4.70 19.20 4.27
N LEU A 126 4.62 18.05 4.91
CA LEU A 126 4.21 16.78 4.32
C LEU A 126 3.24 16.10 5.27
N TYR A 127 2.03 15.82 4.80
CA TYR A 127 0.95 15.31 5.64
C TYR A 127 -0.04 14.40 4.89
N SER A 128 -0.73 13.54 5.64
CA SER A 128 -1.88 12.75 5.21
C SER A 128 -3.13 13.30 5.87
N LEU A 129 -4.26 13.23 5.15
CA LEU A 129 -5.59 13.57 5.65
C LEU A 129 -6.24 12.43 6.45
N GLY A 130 -5.46 11.42 6.83
CA GLY A 130 -5.95 10.30 7.62
C GLY A 130 -6.96 9.42 6.89
N ALA A 131 -7.75 8.70 7.67
CA ALA A 131 -8.74 7.77 7.15
C ALA A 131 -9.94 8.48 6.49
N ASP A 132 -10.25 9.70 6.94
CA ASP A 132 -11.43 10.43 6.48
C ASP A 132 -11.20 11.19 5.15
N GLY A 133 -9.94 11.46 4.80
CA GLY A 133 -9.56 12.14 3.57
C GLY A 133 -9.92 13.63 3.55
N THR A 134 -10.12 14.25 4.71
CA THR A 134 -10.48 15.65 4.88
C THR A 134 -9.51 16.37 5.82
N GLU A 135 -9.25 17.66 5.61
CA GLU A 135 -8.39 18.42 6.54
C GLU A 135 -9.10 18.55 7.90
N SER A 136 -8.54 17.88 8.89
CA SER A 136 -9.19 17.56 10.15
C SER A 136 -8.16 17.45 11.28
N GLY A 137 -8.61 17.19 12.52
CA GLY A 137 -7.73 17.02 13.67
C GLY A 137 -6.95 15.70 13.70
N ASP A 138 -7.28 14.75 12.82
CA ASP A 138 -6.59 13.47 12.64
C ASP A 138 -5.48 13.51 11.58
N ASP A 139 -5.23 14.68 10.98
CA ASP A 139 -4.14 14.88 10.03
C ASP A 139 -2.79 14.44 10.62
N ILE A 140 -2.06 13.63 9.86
CA ILE A 140 -0.75 13.11 10.25
C ILE A 140 0.29 13.82 9.41
N GLY A 141 1.14 14.64 10.02
CA GLY A 141 2.19 15.34 9.31
C GLY A 141 3.54 15.38 10.01
N ASN A 142 4.48 16.09 9.39
CA ASN A 142 5.87 16.22 9.84
C ASN A 142 6.07 17.35 10.87
N TRP A 143 5.16 17.51 11.81
CA TRP A 143 5.19 18.52 12.88
C TRP A 143 5.21 17.89 14.28
#